data_AF-A0AAV8A506-F1
#
_entry.id   AF-A0AAV8A506-F1
#
_cell.length_a   1.000
_cell.length_b   1.000
_cell.length_c   1.000
_cell.angle_alpha   90.00
_cell.angle_beta   90.00
_cell.angle_gamma   90.00
#
_symmetry.space_group_name_H-M   'P 1'
#
loop_
_entity.id
_entity.type
_entity.pdbx_description
1 polymer ?
#
loop_
_entity_poly.entity_id
_entity_poly.type
_entity_poly.pdbx_seq_one_letter_code
_entity_poly.pdbx_strand_id
1 'polypeptide(L)'
;MFKFSKKKNLRYISENVELYLAKKILLPPLQERRKKYWCGERYVKVKTIPTWEDYVKGQLALKKELPQNSLETIKHELNKKVAVWNGDSTRLEIGSIVNAAKRSLKGGGGIDGAIHRAAGGKFYKECCSLHGCNTGETKITLGYNLPAKFVLHTVGPQGYKPKLLTSCYRTLLDLMVECKIRTVGICGISTGIYGFPLNPAVNIALKTTRDWLLEDNHLDLVDKIVFVTFLKREAKAYENYMYKYFPCDFDQLREEIKSEKYEKKKRNTKSKKKVTKRNQNIIIKETEKSENKRNKTQKQIKEKKEIKCETQKK
;
A
#
# COMPACT_ATOMS: atom_id res chain seq x y z
N MET A 1 -9.96 13.00 -34.89
CA MET A 1 -8.81 13.12 -33.96
C MET A 1 -8.97 14.43 -33.19
N PHE A 2 -9.65 14.45 -32.03
CA PHE A 2 -9.78 15.69 -31.25
C PHE A 2 -8.46 15.93 -30.51
N LYS A 3 -7.73 16.97 -30.91
CA LYS A 3 -6.67 17.55 -30.07
C LYS A 3 -7.37 18.09 -28.81
N PHE A 4 -7.49 17.27 -27.76
CA PHE A 4 -7.65 17.81 -26.40
C PHE A 4 -6.57 18.88 -26.27
N SER A 5 -6.96 20.12 -25.97
CA SER A 5 -6.02 21.24 -25.94
C SER A 5 -5.04 21.01 -24.79
N LYS A 6 -3.94 20.29 -25.06
CA LYS A 6 -2.80 20.11 -24.15
C LYS A 6 -2.44 21.46 -23.51
N LYS A 7 -2.52 22.55 -24.29
CA LYS A 7 -2.24 23.93 -23.85
C LYS A 7 -3.07 24.42 -22.64
N LYS A 8 -4.36 24.11 -22.50
CA LYS A 8 -5.17 24.61 -21.35
C LYS A 8 -4.89 23.83 -20.07
N ASN A 9 -4.72 22.51 -20.18
CA ASN A 9 -4.40 21.67 -19.02
C ASN A 9 -2.96 21.92 -18.56
N LEU A 10 -2.02 22.02 -19.50
CA LEU A 10 -0.63 22.42 -19.25
C LEU A 10 -0.53 23.76 -18.54
N ARG A 11 -1.46 24.70 -18.75
CA ARG A 11 -1.43 26.03 -18.10
C ARG A 11 -1.83 25.99 -16.62
N TYR A 12 -2.88 25.24 -16.26
CA TYR A 12 -3.22 25.03 -14.84
C TYR A 12 -2.11 24.26 -14.11
N ILE A 13 -1.59 23.23 -14.79
CA ILE A 13 -0.45 22.42 -14.35
C ILE A 13 0.78 23.32 -14.11
N SER A 14 1.19 24.12 -15.09
CA SER A 14 2.41 24.93 -15.01
C SER A 14 2.34 26.02 -13.95
N GLU A 15 1.20 26.71 -13.80
CA GLU A 15 1.06 27.82 -12.86
C GLU A 15 0.91 27.37 -11.39
N ASN A 16 0.52 26.11 -11.13
CA ASN A 16 0.24 25.64 -9.77
C ASN A 16 1.17 24.53 -9.28
N VAL A 17 1.86 23.79 -10.14
CA VAL A 17 2.75 22.70 -9.71
C VAL A 17 3.84 23.20 -8.77
N GLU A 18 4.46 24.36 -9.05
CA GLU A 18 5.48 24.95 -8.16
C GLU A 18 4.92 25.26 -6.76
N LEU A 19 3.70 25.82 -6.70
CA LEU A 19 3.01 26.06 -5.44
C LEU A 19 2.79 24.76 -4.65
N TYR A 20 2.37 23.68 -5.31
CA TYR A 20 2.15 22.39 -4.64
C TYR A 20 3.44 21.68 -4.26
N LEU A 21 4.50 21.84 -5.05
CA LEU A 21 5.85 21.41 -4.68
C LEU A 21 6.35 22.16 -3.44
N ALA A 22 6.14 23.48 -3.36
CA ALA A 22 6.48 24.28 -2.18
C ALA A 22 5.64 23.84 -0.96
N LYS A 23 4.32 23.69 -1.11
CA LYS A 23 3.43 23.17 -0.06
C LYS A 23 3.86 21.78 0.43
N LYS A 24 4.35 20.92 -0.47
CA LYS A 24 4.90 19.59 -0.12
C LYS A 24 6.10 19.68 0.81
N ILE A 25 7.01 20.61 0.55
CA ILE A 25 8.21 20.86 1.36
C ILE A 25 7.81 21.39 2.74
N LEU A 26 6.79 22.23 2.80
CA LEU A 26 6.28 22.82 4.04
C LEU A 26 5.37 21.89 4.87
N LEU A 27 5.11 20.66 4.42
CA LEU A 27 4.35 19.69 5.21
C LEU A 27 5.12 19.33 6.49
N PRO A 28 4.45 19.28 7.66
CA PRO A 28 5.10 18.84 8.89
C PRO A 28 5.67 17.41 8.78
N PRO A 29 6.66 17.06 9.61
CA PRO A 29 7.18 15.70 9.71
C PRO A 29 6.07 14.65 9.88
N LEU A 30 6.30 13.44 9.40
CA LEU A 30 5.28 12.40 9.35
C LEU A 30 4.69 12.08 10.73
N GLN A 31 5.51 12.05 11.78
CA GLN A 31 5.07 11.81 13.15
C GLN A 31 4.11 12.90 13.65
N GLU A 32 4.35 14.17 13.30
CA GLU A 32 3.46 15.27 13.67
C GLU A 32 2.15 15.23 12.88
N ARG A 33 2.23 14.89 11.59
CA ARG A 33 1.02 14.71 10.77
C ARG A 33 0.11 13.62 11.34
N ARG A 34 0.68 12.48 11.76
CA ARG A 34 -0.07 11.37 12.37
C ARG A 34 -0.87 11.77 13.61
N LYS A 35 -0.37 12.70 14.43
CA LYS A 35 -1.07 13.23 15.61
C LYS A 35 -2.35 14.02 15.24
N LYS A 36 -2.45 14.49 13.99
CA LYS A 36 -3.53 15.36 13.50
C LYS A 36 -4.47 14.66 12.52
N TYR A 37 -4.28 13.36 12.26
CA TYR A 37 -5.15 12.62 11.36
C TYR A 37 -6.57 12.53 11.92
N TRP A 38 -7.56 12.82 11.07
CA TRP A 38 -8.98 12.75 11.46
C TRP A 38 -9.38 11.37 11.99
N CYS A 39 -8.73 10.30 11.51
CA CYS A 39 -9.02 8.92 11.87
C CYS A 39 -8.27 8.42 13.12
N GLY A 40 -7.42 9.24 13.74
CA GLY A 40 -6.50 8.82 14.79
C GLY A 40 -5.58 7.70 14.29
N GLU A 41 -5.39 6.65 15.10
CA GLU A 41 -4.51 5.51 14.78
C GLU A 41 -5.04 4.55 13.72
N ARG A 42 -6.29 4.72 13.26
CA ARG A 42 -6.96 3.81 12.31
C ARG A 42 -6.53 4.00 10.84
N TYR A 43 -5.44 4.73 10.60
CA TYR A 43 -4.90 4.94 9.26
C TYR A 43 -4.25 3.66 8.74
N VAL A 44 -4.26 3.49 7.42
CA VAL A 44 -3.68 2.33 6.73
C VAL A 44 -2.47 2.79 5.94
N LYS A 45 -1.31 2.18 6.20
CA LYS A 45 -0.06 2.55 5.51
C LYS A 45 -0.06 1.94 4.12
N VAL A 46 0.21 2.72 3.07
CA VAL A 46 0.28 2.20 1.69
C VAL A 46 1.24 1.01 1.53
N LYS A 47 2.28 0.93 2.36
CA LYS A 47 3.24 -0.18 2.38
C LYS A 47 2.66 -1.52 2.85
N THR A 48 1.56 -1.52 3.61
CA THR A 48 0.91 -2.76 4.10
C THR A 48 -0.11 -3.30 3.11
N ILE A 49 -0.44 -2.55 2.06
CA ILE A 49 -1.31 -3.01 0.98
C ILE A 49 -0.46 -3.85 0.02
N PRO A 50 -0.78 -5.15 -0.18
CA PRO A 50 -0.02 -5.99 -1.09
C PRO A 50 -0.09 -5.46 -2.51
N THR A 51 0.99 -5.63 -3.27
CA THR A 51 0.93 -5.42 -4.72
C THR A 51 0.00 -6.45 -5.35
N TRP A 52 -0.37 -6.26 -6.61
CA TRP A 52 -1.19 -7.24 -7.32
C TRP A 52 -0.47 -8.58 -7.41
N GLU A 53 0.83 -8.58 -7.69
CA GLU A 53 1.65 -9.80 -7.70
C GLU A 53 1.66 -10.49 -6.32
N ASP A 54 1.87 -9.75 -5.23
CA ASP A 54 1.83 -10.30 -3.87
C ASP A 54 0.46 -10.87 -3.51
N TYR A 55 -0.61 -10.19 -3.94
CA TYR A 55 -1.99 -10.65 -3.74
C TYR A 55 -2.22 -11.99 -4.46
N VAL A 56 -1.87 -12.08 -5.74
CA VAL A 56 -2.00 -13.30 -6.56
C VAL A 56 -1.18 -14.44 -5.95
N LYS A 57 0.07 -14.17 -5.56
CA LYS A 57 0.94 -15.12 -4.87
C LYS A 57 0.29 -15.65 -3.58
N GLY A 58 -0.33 -14.77 -2.81
CA GLY A 58 -1.12 -15.13 -1.64
C GLY A 58 -2.31 -16.06 -1.96
N GLN A 59 -3.06 -15.78 -3.03
CA GLN A 59 -4.18 -16.65 -3.45
C GLN A 59 -3.70 -18.02 -3.93
N LEU A 60 -2.61 -18.08 -4.69
CA LEU A 60 -1.98 -19.34 -5.12
C LEU A 60 -1.48 -20.17 -3.94
N ALA A 61 -0.91 -19.52 -2.91
CA ALA A 61 -0.49 -20.19 -1.69
C ALA A 61 -1.66 -20.82 -0.93
N LEU A 62 -2.87 -20.25 -1.05
CA LEU A 62 -4.13 -20.77 -0.55
C LEU A 62 -4.78 -21.82 -1.48
N LYS A 63 -4.10 -22.21 -2.56
CA LYS A 63 -4.58 -23.18 -3.57
C LYS A 63 -5.90 -22.78 -4.25
N LYS A 64 -6.18 -21.48 -4.36
CA LYS A 64 -7.34 -21.02 -5.12
C LYS A 64 -7.11 -21.19 -6.62
N GLU A 65 -8.16 -21.59 -7.33
CA GLU A 65 -8.21 -21.50 -8.78
C GLU A 65 -8.35 -20.04 -9.19
N LEU A 66 -7.48 -19.60 -10.08
CA LEU A 66 -7.42 -18.22 -10.54
C LEU A 66 -7.79 -18.14 -12.02
N PRO A 67 -8.46 -17.05 -12.44
CA PRO A 67 -8.77 -16.85 -13.84
C PRO A 67 -7.49 -16.81 -14.69
N GLN A 68 -7.52 -17.51 -15.83
CA GLN A 68 -6.42 -17.56 -16.79
C GLN A 68 -6.69 -16.66 -18.02
N ASN A 69 -7.62 -15.73 -17.88
CA ASN A 69 -8.08 -14.85 -18.93
C ASN A 69 -7.24 -13.56 -18.99
N SER A 70 -6.14 -13.59 -19.73
CA SER A 70 -5.33 -12.41 -20.04
C SER A 70 -5.78 -11.75 -21.35
N LEU A 71 -5.86 -10.42 -21.39
CA LEU A 71 -5.95 -9.65 -22.64
C LEU A 71 -4.60 -9.08 -23.06
N GLU A 72 -3.62 -9.17 -22.18
CA GLU A 72 -2.38 -8.41 -22.23
C GLU A 72 -1.18 -9.31 -21.94
N THR A 73 0.03 -8.83 -22.24
CA THR A 73 1.28 -9.55 -21.93
C THR A 73 1.66 -9.41 -20.46
N ILE A 74 2.31 -10.44 -19.92
CA ILE A 74 2.82 -10.44 -18.54
C ILE A 74 3.99 -9.45 -18.43
N LYS A 75 3.92 -8.58 -17.41
CA LYS A 75 4.91 -7.54 -17.10
C LYS A 75 5.05 -7.42 -15.58
N HIS A 76 5.99 -8.15 -14.99
CA HIS A 76 6.19 -8.23 -13.53
C HIS A 76 6.41 -6.85 -12.89
N GLU A 77 7.15 -6.00 -13.57
CA GLU A 77 7.43 -4.64 -13.16
C GLU A 77 6.16 -3.78 -13.04
N LEU A 78 5.13 -4.02 -13.86
CA LEU A 78 3.82 -3.37 -13.72
C LEU A 78 3.04 -3.93 -12.53
N ASN A 79 3.02 -5.26 -12.39
CA ASN A 79 2.25 -5.96 -11.35
C ASN A 79 2.71 -5.58 -9.92
N LYS A 80 3.98 -5.21 -9.77
CA LYS A 80 4.57 -4.69 -8.52
C LYS A 80 4.18 -3.23 -8.22
N LYS A 81 3.62 -2.49 -9.18
CA LYS A 81 3.23 -1.08 -9.03
C LYS A 81 1.76 -0.89 -8.78
N VAL A 82 0.91 -1.88 -9.08
CA VAL A 82 -0.54 -1.77 -8.91
C VAL A 82 -1.03 -2.62 -7.75
N ALA A 83 -2.15 -2.22 -7.15
CA ALA A 83 -2.82 -2.95 -6.08
C ALA A 83 -4.33 -2.71 -6.14
N VAL A 84 -5.11 -3.65 -5.59
CA VAL A 84 -6.53 -3.45 -5.30
C VAL A 84 -6.71 -3.48 -3.78
N TRP A 85 -7.44 -2.51 -3.25
CA TRP A 85 -7.74 -2.45 -1.83
C TRP A 85 -9.21 -2.08 -1.61
N ASN A 86 -9.91 -2.83 -0.77
CA ASN A 86 -11.29 -2.54 -0.38
C ASN A 86 -11.29 -1.84 0.99
N GLY A 87 -11.75 -0.59 1.03
CA GLY A 87 -11.74 0.20 2.26
C GLY A 87 -12.01 1.68 2.07
N ASP A 88 -11.93 2.41 3.18
CA ASP A 88 -12.12 3.86 3.21
C ASP A 88 -10.82 4.59 2.79
N SER A 89 -10.82 5.14 1.57
CA SER A 89 -9.68 5.90 1.02
C SER A 89 -9.23 7.06 1.92
N THR A 90 -10.14 7.64 2.71
CA THR A 90 -9.80 8.78 3.60
C THR A 90 -8.90 8.37 4.76
N ARG A 91 -8.65 7.06 4.96
CA ARG A 91 -7.72 6.51 5.96
C ARG A 91 -6.36 6.12 5.39
N LEU A 92 -6.14 6.25 4.08
CA LEU A 92 -4.87 5.85 3.46
C LEU A 92 -3.76 6.85 3.74
N GLU A 93 -2.71 6.44 4.46
CA GLU A 93 -1.44 7.16 4.56
C GLU A 93 -0.66 6.90 3.28
N ILE A 94 -0.87 7.79 2.31
CA ILE A 94 -0.38 7.71 0.93
C ILE A 94 0.01 9.10 0.40
N GLY A 95 0.67 9.16 -0.75
CA GLY A 95 1.00 10.39 -1.46
C GLY A 95 -0.23 11.22 -1.82
N SER A 96 -1.18 10.64 -2.55
CA SER A 96 -2.47 11.27 -2.82
C SER A 96 -3.62 10.26 -2.81
N ILE A 97 -4.83 10.76 -2.57
CA ILE A 97 -6.07 10.05 -2.90
C ILE A 97 -6.83 10.83 -3.98
N VAL A 98 -7.65 10.12 -4.75
CA VAL A 98 -8.50 10.74 -5.77
C VAL A 98 -9.87 11.03 -5.18
N ASN A 99 -10.35 12.26 -5.40
CA ASN A 99 -11.74 12.63 -5.17
C ASN A 99 -12.50 12.59 -6.50
N ALA A 100 -13.52 11.74 -6.59
CA ALA A 100 -14.52 11.80 -7.67
C ALA A 100 -15.48 12.98 -7.42
N ALA A 101 -15.02 14.17 -7.81
CA ALA A 101 -15.65 15.44 -7.49
C ALA A 101 -16.71 15.87 -8.52
N LYS A 102 -17.54 16.83 -8.13
CA LYS A 102 -18.38 17.60 -9.07
C LYS A 102 -17.68 18.88 -9.54
N ARG A 103 -18.14 19.48 -10.64
CA ARG A 103 -17.53 20.66 -11.28
C ARG A 103 -17.23 21.83 -10.32
N SER A 104 -18.03 22.02 -9.28
CA SER A 104 -17.81 23.14 -8.34
C SER A 104 -16.65 22.92 -7.37
N LEU A 105 -16.20 21.66 -7.16
CA LEU A 105 -15.24 21.26 -6.13
C LEU A 105 -15.65 21.57 -4.67
N LYS A 106 -16.90 21.98 -4.44
CA LYS A 106 -17.40 22.40 -3.12
C LYS A 106 -18.05 21.26 -2.32
N GLY A 107 -17.57 20.03 -2.50
CA GLY A 107 -18.09 18.83 -1.84
C GLY A 107 -19.45 18.34 -2.33
N GLY A 108 -19.95 17.27 -1.72
CA GLY A 108 -21.18 16.60 -2.11
C GLY A 108 -21.49 15.38 -1.24
N GLY A 109 -22.19 14.40 -1.80
CA GLY A 109 -22.40 13.08 -1.19
C GLY A 109 -21.27 12.10 -1.52
N GLY A 110 -21.45 10.83 -1.15
CA GLY A 110 -20.51 9.75 -1.48
C GLY A 110 -19.08 10.00 -1.00
N ILE A 111 -18.10 9.63 -1.83
CA ILE A 111 -16.68 9.79 -1.52
C ILE A 111 -16.27 11.27 -1.40
N ASP A 112 -16.86 12.17 -2.21
CA ASP A 112 -16.58 13.61 -2.17
C ASP A 112 -16.93 14.19 -0.80
N GLY A 113 -18.13 13.88 -0.30
CA GLY A 113 -18.54 14.25 1.06
C GLY A 113 -17.66 13.63 2.15
N ALA A 114 -17.26 12.37 2.00
CA ALA A 114 -16.39 11.71 2.97
C ALA A 114 -15.02 12.39 3.05
N ILE A 115 -14.42 12.72 1.91
CA ILE A 115 -13.14 13.43 1.82
C ILE A 115 -13.26 14.82 2.44
N HIS A 116 -14.29 15.61 2.10
CA HIS A 116 -14.48 16.95 2.67
C HIS A 116 -14.63 16.92 4.21
N ARG A 117 -15.44 15.99 4.74
CA ARG A 117 -15.61 15.84 6.20
C ARG A 117 -14.32 15.46 6.89
N ALA A 118 -13.57 14.52 6.31
CA ALA A 118 -12.31 14.04 6.85
C ALA A 118 -11.19 15.09 6.79
N ALA A 119 -11.09 15.86 5.69
CA ALA A 119 -10.05 16.85 5.48
C ALA A 119 -10.29 18.17 6.26
N GLY A 120 -11.56 18.52 6.52
CA GLY A 120 -11.96 19.65 7.38
C GLY A 120 -12.09 21.00 6.66
N GLY A 121 -12.43 22.06 7.40
CA GLY A 121 -12.82 23.35 6.82
C GLY A 121 -11.72 24.07 6.00
N LYS A 122 -10.44 23.87 6.34
CA LYS A 122 -9.32 24.45 5.57
C LYS A 122 -9.24 23.86 4.15
N PHE A 123 -9.53 22.57 4.01
CA PHE A 123 -9.66 21.91 2.71
C PHE A 123 -10.75 22.54 1.85
N TYR A 124 -11.93 22.75 2.42
CA TYR A 124 -13.02 23.42 1.70
C TYR A 124 -12.63 24.80 1.19
N LYS A 125 -11.93 25.60 2.00
CA LYS A 125 -11.45 26.94 1.60
C LYS A 125 -10.50 26.88 0.40
N GLU A 126 -9.56 25.93 0.38
CA GLU A 126 -8.68 25.72 -0.78
C GLU A 126 -9.44 25.24 -2.00
N CYS A 127 -10.42 24.33 -1.86
CA CYS A 127 -11.26 23.93 -2.98
C CYS A 127 -12.03 25.12 -3.58
N CYS A 128 -12.50 26.06 -2.74
CA CYS A 128 -13.17 27.28 -3.21
C CYS A 128 -12.24 28.17 -4.04
N SER A 129 -10.94 28.26 -3.72
CA SER A 129 -9.98 29.05 -4.48
C SER A 129 -9.57 28.42 -5.82
N LEU A 130 -9.96 27.17 -6.08
CA LEU A 130 -9.68 26.51 -7.37
C LEU A 130 -10.63 26.92 -8.49
N HIS A 131 -11.71 27.64 -8.20
CA HIS A 131 -12.72 28.07 -9.19
C HIS A 131 -13.32 26.92 -10.04
N GLY A 132 -13.49 25.74 -9.42
CA GLY A 132 -14.09 24.57 -10.08
C GLY A 132 -13.13 23.77 -10.97
N CYS A 133 -13.64 22.76 -11.66
CA CYS A 133 -12.89 21.88 -12.56
C CYS A 133 -13.82 21.35 -13.68
N ASN A 134 -13.32 21.23 -14.91
CA ASN A 134 -14.12 20.70 -16.01
C ASN A 134 -14.16 19.18 -16.00
N THR A 135 -15.21 18.61 -16.58
CA THR A 135 -15.31 17.17 -16.77
C THR A 135 -14.14 16.63 -17.59
N GLY A 136 -13.49 15.57 -17.11
CA GLY A 136 -12.30 14.98 -17.74
C GLY A 136 -10.98 15.62 -17.32
N GLU A 137 -11.00 16.66 -16.49
CA GLU A 137 -9.81 17.32 -15.95
C GLU A 137 -9.61 16.97 -14.46
N THR A 138 -8.40 17.24 -13.97
CA THR A 138 -8.01 17.00 -12.59
C THR A 138 -7.31 18.22 -12.00
N LYS A 139 -7.62 18.56 -10.74
CA LYS A 139 -6.93 19.57 -9.93
C LYS A 139 -6.40 18.96 -8.65
N ILE A 140 -5.52 19.66 -7.94
CA ILE A 140 -4.87 19.19 -6.72
C ILE A 140 -5.09 20.17 -5.57
N THR A 141 -5.15 19.66 -4.35
CA THR A 141 -5.15 20.41 -3.08
C THR A 141 -4.32 19.65 -2.03
N LEU A 142 -4.04 20.27 -0.88
CA LEU A 142 -3.49 19.57 0.28
C LEU A 142 -4.52 18.61 0.91
N GLY A 143 -4.04 17.56 1.59
CA GLY A 143 -4.90 16.61 2.30
C GLY A 143 -5.38 17.08 3.68
N TYR A 144 -4.77 18.12 4.26
CA TYR A 144 -5.07 18.64 5.59
C TYR A 144 -5.10 17.55 6.67
N ASN A 145 -6.28 17.27 7.24
CA ASN A 145 -6.48 16.28 8.30
C ASN A 145 -6.49 14.84 7.77
N LEU A 146 -6.40 14.62 6.45
CA LEU A 146 -6.24 13.30 5.86
C LEU A 146 -4.83 12.74 6.10
N PRO A 147 -4.70 11.41 6.21
CA PRO A 147 -3.40 10.75 6.14
C PRO A 147 -2.68 10.97 4.80
N ALA A 148 -3.45 11.07 3.70
CA ALA A 148 -2.94 11.44 2.38
C ALA A 148 -2.31 12.84 2.38
N LYS A 149 -1.20 13.04 1.67
CA LYS A 149 -0.56 14.37 1.58
C LYS A 149 -1.37 15.33 0.72
N PHE A 150 -1.96 14.82 -0.37
CA PHE A 150 -2.71 15.58 -1.35
C PHE A 150 -4.03 14.90 -1.72
N VAL A 151 -4.95 15.68 -2.29
CA VAL A 151 -6.14 15.16 -2.95
C VAL A 151 -6.13 15.58 -4.42
N LEU A 152 -6.28 14.61 -5.32
CA LEU A 152 -6.46 14.84 -6.74
C LEU A 152 -7.96 14.85 -7.04
N HIS A 153 -8.52 16.03 -7.27
CA HIS A 153 -9.92 16.24 -7.60
C HIS A 153 -10.15 16.05 -9.09
N THR A 154 -10.83 14.97 -9.48
CA THR A 154 -11.14 14.70 -10.88
C THR A 154 -12.65 14.71 -11.09
N VAL A 155 -13.11 15.36 -12.16
CA VAL A 155 -14.54 15.46 -12.45
C VAL A 155 -14.91 14.45 -13.52
N GLY A 156 -15.48 13.33 -13.07
CA GLY A 156 -15.98 12.29 -13.96
C GLY A 156 -17.19 12.73 -14.81
N PRO A 157 -17.46 12.06 -15.94
CA PRO A 157 -18.69 12.31 -16.70
C PRO A 157 -19.93 11.75 -16.00
N GLN A 158 -21.08 12.38 -16.24
CA GLN A 158 -22.39 11.78 -16.02
C GLN A 158 -22.80 10.93 -17.23
N GLY A 159 -23.29 9.72 -16.97
CA GLY A 159 -23.64 8.72 -17.97
C GLY A 159 -22.43 8.10 -18.66
N TYR A 160 -22.69 7.28 -19.68
CA TYR A 160 -21.64 6.58 -20.43
C TYR A 160 -20.92 7.51 -21.41
N LYS A 161 -19.79 8.09 -20.97
CA LYS A 161 -18.92 8.94 -21.80
C LYS A 161 -17.46 8.48 -21.70
N PRO A 162 -17.09 7.36 -22.36
CA PRO A 162 -15.81 6.68 -22.13
C PRO A 162 -14.58 7.57 -22.34
N LYS A 163 -14.59 8.44 -23.37
CA LYS A 163 -13.47 9.36 -23.64
C LYS A 163 -13.20 10.34 -22.48
N LEU A 164 -14.25 10.85 -21.84
CA LEU A 164 -14.11 11.75 -20.69
C LEU A 164 -13.62 11.01 -19.45
N LEU A 165 -14.08 9.77 -19.26
CA LEU A 165 -13.59 8.94 -18.16
C LEU A 165 -12.10 8.59 -18.36
N THR A 166 -11.68 8.22 -19.57
CA THR A 166 -10.26 8.04 -19.92
C THR A 166 -9.45 9.30 -19.63
N SER A 167 -9.98 10.49 -19.98
CA SER A 167 -9.33 11.77 -19.67
C SER A 167 -9.14 11.98 -18.16
N CYS A 168 -10.09 11.58 -17.32
CA CYS A 168 -9.94 11.67 -15.86
C CYS A 168 -8.70 10.89 -15.39
N TYR A 169 -8.58 9.62 -15.81
CA TYR A 169 -7.43 8.77 -15.45
C TYR A 169 -6.11 9.27 -16.03
N ARG A 170 -6.09 9.79 -17.26
CA ARG A 170 -4.86 10.38 -17.82
C ARG A 170 -4.42 11.62 -17.06
N THR A 171 -5.30 12.60 -16.93
CA THR A 171 -4.96 13.87 -16.30
C THR A 171 -4.60 13.73 -14.82
N LEU A 172 -5.19 12.78 -14.09
CA LEU A 172 -4.80 12.53 -12.70
C LEU A 172 -3.42 11.88 -12.57
N LEU A 173 -3.04 10.98 -13.49
CA LEU A 173 -1.74 10.31 -13.46
C LEU A 173 -0.62 11.28 -13.88
N ASP A 174 -0.87 12.09 -14.90
CA ASP A 174 0.04 13.16 -15.33
C ASP A 174 0.28 14.16 -14.18
N LEU A 175 -0.80 14.68 -13.57
CA LEU A 175 -0.67 15.64 -12.46
C LEU A 175 0.02 15.04 -11.23
N MET A 176 -0.18 13.74 -10.98
CA MET A 176 0.51 13.02 -9.90
C MET A 176 2.03 13.09 -10.09
N VAL A 177 2.54 12.77 -11.29
CA VAL A 177 3.99 12.77 -11.53
C VAL A 177 4.58 14.17 -11.59
N GLU A 178 3.87 15.14 -12.16
CA GLU A 178 4.28 16.55 -12.19
C GLU A 178 4.45 17.10 -10.77
N CYS A 179 3.59 16.70 -9.83
CA CYS A 179 3.70 17.05 -8.40
C CYS A 179 4.71 16.18 -7.62
N LYS A 180 5.48 15.33 -8.31
CA LYS A 180 6.43 14.37 -7.73
C LYS A 180 5.78 13.45 -6.70
N ILE A 181 4.52 13.09 -6.90
CA ILE A 181 3.78 12.16 -6.03
C ILE A 181 4.01 10.76 -6.61
N ARG A 182 4.47 9.83 -5.77
CA ARG A 182 4.84 8.48 -6.22
C ARG A 182 3.80 7.41 -5.88
N THR A 183 2.80 7.75 -5.08
CA THR A 183 1.77 6.79 -4.67
C THR A 183 0.39 7.46 -4.68
N VAL A 184 -0.61 6.80 -5.25
CA VAL A 184 -1.98 7.30 -5.36
C VAL A 184 -3.02 6.22 -5.05
N GLY A 185 -4.08 6.59 -4.34
CA GLY A 185 -5.30 5.78 -4.18
C GLY A 185 -6.41 6.29 -5.09
N ILE A 186 -6.81 5.51 -6.09
CA ILE A 186 -7.81 5.89 -7.10
C ILE A 186 -9.14 5.19 -6.80
N CYS A 187 -10.20 5.96 -6.57
CA CYS A 187 -11.55 5.42 -6.40
C CYS A 187 -12.24 5.09 -7.73
N GLY A 188 -13.38 4.40 -7.69
CA GLY A 188 -14.26 4.24 -8.86
C GLY A 188 -14.87 5.56 -9.33
N ILE A 189 -14.23 6.22 -10.30
CA ILE A 189 -14.72 7.50 -10.86
C ILE A 189 -16.00 7.24 -11.68
N SER A 190 -17.02 8.05 -11.43
CA SER A 190 -18.34 8.01 -12.08
C SER A 190 -19.23 6.77 -11.86
N THR A 191 -18.80 5.76 -11.09
CA THR A 191 -19.57 4.51 -10.89
C THR A 191 -20.67 4.60 -9.83
N GLY A 192 -20.75 5.72 -9.11
CA GLY A 192 -21.82 6.03 -8.16
C GLY A 192 -22.99 6.78 -8.81
N ILE A 193 -23.38 7.90 -8.21
CA ILE A 193 -24.51 8.74 -8.66
C ILE A 193 -24.37 9.30 -10.09
N TYR A 194 -23.16 9.28 -10.67
CA TYR A 194 -22.92 9.70 -12.05
C TYR A 194 -23.27 8.62 -13.09
N GLY A 195 -23.58 7.40 -12.65
CA GLY A 195 -24.25 6.39 -13.47
C GLY A 195 -23.41 5.74 -14.56
N PHE A 196 -22.07 5.79 -14.48
CA PHE A 196 -21.23 5.04 -15.40
C PHE A 196 -21.29 3.53 -15.05
N PRO A 197 -21.61 2.64 -16.00
CA PRO A 197 -21.67 1.21 -15.74
C PRO A 197 -20.35 0.66 -15.18
N LEU A 198 -20.43 -0.10 -14.09
CA LEU A 198 -19.26 -0.55 -13.30
C LEU A 198 -18.21 -1.27 -14.16
N ASN A 199 -18.58 -2.32 -14.88
CA ASN A 199 -17.62 -3.12 -15.65
C ASN A 199 -16.92 -2.32 -16.75
N PRO A 200 -17.62 -1.54 -17.60
CA PRO A 200 -16.99 -0.60 -18.52
C PRO A 200 -16.09 0.44 -17.85
N ALA A 201 -16.44 0.95 -16.67
CA ALA A 201 -15.59 1.89 -15.93
C ALA A 201 -14.29 1.25 -15.45
N VAL A 202 -14.37 0.03 -14.88
CA VAL A 202 -13.19 -0.75 -14.45
C VAL A 202 -12.28 -1.05 -15.64
N ASN A 203 -12.87 -1.42 -16.77
CA ASN A 203 -12.13 -1.64 -18.02
C ASN A 203 -11.31 -0.40 -18.42
N ILE A 204 -11.93 0.79 -18.39
CA ILE A 204 -11.26 2.05 -18.70
C ILE A 204 -10.17 2.37 -17.66
N ALA A 205 -10.46 2.19 -16.37
CA ALA A 205 -9.53 2.46 -15.28
C ALA A 205 -8.23 1.67 -15.43
N LEU A 206 -8.35 0.35 -15.59
CA LEU A 206 -7.21 -0.55 -15.67
C LEU A 206 -6.45 -0.40 -17.00
N LYS A 207 -7.16 -0.35 -18.13
CA LYS A 207 -6.53 -0.16 -19.43
C LYS A 207 -5.75 1.16 -19.49
N THR A 208 -6.39 2.26 -19.09
CA THR A 208 -5.75 3.59 -19.13
C THR A 208 -4.52 3.63 -18.23
N THR A 209 -4.58 3.01 -17.04
CA THR A 209 -3.44 2.94 -16.12
C THR A 209 -2.30 2.08 -16.68
N ARG A 210 -2.62 0.93 -17.27
CA ARG A 210 -1.61 0.06 -17.92
C ARG A 210 -0.94 0.79 -19.08
N ASP A 211 -1.72 1.33 -20.00
CA ASP A 211 -1.21 2.07 -21.16
C ASP A 211 -0.31 3.23 -20.71
N TRP A 212 -0.72 3.97 -19.67
CA TRP A 212 0.05 5.09 -19.13
C TRP A 212 1.36 4.62 -18.48
N LEU A 213 1.36 3.51 -17.73
CA LEU A 213 2.58 2.97 -17.11
C LEU A 213 3.60 2.42 -18.13
N LEU A 214 3.12 2.01 -19.32
CA LEU A 214 3.95 1.51 -20.42
C LEU A 214 4.61 2.63 -21.23
N GLU A 215 4.20 3.88 -21.04
CA GLU A 215 4.86 5.03 -21.66
C GLU A 215 6.22 5.29 -21.01
N ASP A 216 7.18 5.75 -21.81
CA ASP A 216 8.57 5.91 -21.40
C ASP A 216 8.72 6.70 -20.11
N ASN A 217 9.55 6.19 -19.19
CA ASN A 217 9.90 6.76 -17.88
C ASN A 217 8.79 6.81 -16.82
N HIS A 218 7.53 6.54 -17.15
CA HIS A 218 6.45 6.62 -16.15
C HIS A 218 6.58 5.59 -15.03
N LEU A 219 7.10 4.39 -15.35
CA LEU A 219 7.24 3.31 -14.38
C LEU A 219 8.14 3.68 -13.18
N ASP A 220 9.22 4.42 -13.42
CA ASP A 220 10.20 4.82 -12.39
C ASP A 220 9.70 5.99 -11.54
N LEU A 221 8.73 6.75 -12.04
CA LEU A 221 8.09 7.86 -11.32
C LEU A 221 7.06 7.38 -10.29
N VAL A 222 6.65 6.11 -10.37
CA VAL A 222 5.59 5.53 -9.53
C VAL A 222 6.15 4.47 -8.59
N ASP A 223 5.74 4.51 -7.33
CA ASP A 223 5.95 3.45 -6.34
C ASP A 223 4.73 2.54 -6.23
N LYS A 224 3.51 3.11 -6.16
CA LYS A 224 2.26 2.32 -6.05
C LYS A 224 0.98 3.06 -6.45
N ILE A 225 0.20 2.49 -7.36
CA ILE A 225 -1.17 2.86 -7.69
C ILE A 225 -2.13 1.86 -7.03
N VAL A 226 -3.00 2.34 -6.15
CA VAL A 226 -3.98 1.51 -5.45
C VAL A 226 -5.37 1.81 -5.99
N PHE A 227 -6.02 0.85 -6.62
CA PHE A 227 -7.44 0.93 -6.95
C PHE A 227 -8.25 0.67 -5.68
N VAL A 228 -8.83 1.74 -5.14
CA VAL A 228 -9.59 1.73 -3.91
C VAL A 228 -11.06 1.52 -4.21
N THR A 229 -11.60 0.40 -3.73
CA THR A 229 -13.01 0.05 -3.86
C THR A 229 -13.71 0.21 -2.52
N PHE A 230 -15.02 0.47 -2.54
CA PHE A 230 -15.79 0.55 -1.30
C PHE A 230 -16.76 -0.62 -1.19
N LEU A 231 -17.54 -0.89 -2.24
CA LEU A 231 -18.50 -1.99 -2.25
C LEU A 231 -17.82 -3.30 -2.64
N LYS A 232 -18.25 -4.42 -2.05
CA LYS A 232 -17.77 -5.77 -2.40
C LYS A 232 -17.91 -6.09 -3.91
N ARG A 233 -18.99 -5.62 -4.53
CA ARG A 233 -19.20 -5.78 -5.99
C ARG A 233 -18.14 -5.07 -6.83
N GLU A 234 -17.63 -3.92 -6.36
CA GLU A 234 -16.57 -3.19 -7.02
C GLU A 234 -15.24 -3.93 -6.86
N ALA A 235 -14.90 -4.34 -5.64
CA ALA A 235 -13.73 -5.19 -5.38
C ALA A 235 -13.70 -6.41 -6.32
N LYS A 236 -14.82 -7.13 -6.42
CA LYS A 236 -14.92 -8.30 -7.31
C LYS A 236 -14.73 -7.94 -8.78
N ALA A 237 -15.31 -6.83 -9.24
CA ALA A 237 -15.14 -6.36 -10.61
C ALA A 237 -13.67 -6.00 -10.90
N TYR A 238 -13.01 -5.25 -10.02
CA TYR A 238 -11.59 -4.94 -10.16
C TYR A 238 -10.74 -6.20 -10.16
N GLU A 239 -10.90 -7.11 -9.19
CA GLU A 239 -10.15 -8.38 -9.15
C GLU A 239 -10.28 -9.18 -10.45
N ASN A 240 -11.50 -9.32 -10.99
CA ASN A 240 -11.73 -10.07 -12.22
C ASN A 240 -11.04 -9.43 -13.45
N TYR A 241 -10.95 -8.10 -13.50
CA TYR A 241 -10.34 -7.38 -14.61
C TYR A 241 -8.82 -7.19 -14.45
N MET A 242 -8.31 -7.25 -13.22
CA MET A 242 -6.87 -7.20 -12.97
C MET A 242 -6.15 -8.39 -13.61
N TYR A 243 -6.72 -9.60 -13.62
CA TYR A 243 -6.14 -10.73 -14.37
C TYR A 243 -6.05 -10.49 -15.88
N LYS A 244 -6.95 -9.65 -16.43
CA LYS A 244 -6.96 -9.32 -17.86
C LYS A 244 -5.86 -8.32 -18.22
N TYR A 245 -5.71 -7.27 -17.41
CA TYR A 245 -4.84 -6.12 -17.70
C TYR A 245 -3.48 -6.17 -16.99
N PHE A 246 -3.36 -6.93 -15.92
CA PHE A 246 -2.14 -7.12 -15.14
C PHE A 246 -1.94 -8.63 -14.89
N PRO A 247 -1.84 -9.45 -15.95
CA PRO A 247 -1.66 -10.88 -15.80
C PRO A 247 -0.33 -11.18 -15.12
N CYS A 248 -0.33 -12.22 -14.28
CA CYS A 248 0.86 -12.68 -13.55
C CYS A 248 1.28 -14.06 -14.05
N ASP A 249 2.57 -14.34 -14.04
CA ASP A 249 3.10 -15.68 -14.30
C ASP A 249 2.84 -16.58 -13.09
N PHE A 250 1.84 -17.46 -13.20
CA PHE A 250 1.46 -18.34 -12.11
C PHE A 250 2.49 -19.43 -11.84
N ASP A 251 3.23 -19.88 -12.85
CA ASP A 251 4.21 -20.94 -12.70
C ASP A 251 5.45 -20.41 -11.98
N GLN A 252 5.95 -19.23 -12.39
CA GLN A 252 7.00 -18.54 -11.67
C GLN A 252 6.61 -18.29 -10.20
N LEU A 253 5.40 -17.77 -9.95
CA LEU A 253 4.95 -17.51 -8.58
C LEU A 253 4.81 -18.79 -7.75
N ARG A 254 4.40 -19.91 -8.35
CA ARG A 254 4.36 -21.22 -7.67
C ARG A 254 5.75 -21.69 -7.27
N GLU A 255 6.74 -21.53 -8.14
CA GLU A 255 8.13 -21.87 -7.83
C GLU A 255 8.71 -20.98 -6.72
N GLU A 256 8.41 -19.68 -6.74
CA GLU A 256 8.77 -18.77 -5.65
C GLU A 256 8.13 -19.20 -4.31
N ILE A 257 6.86 -19.60 -4.30
CA ILE A 257 6.20 -20.10 -3.08
C ILE A 257 6.87 -21.38 -2.57
N LYS A 258 7.26 -22.30 -3.45
CA LYS A 258 7.96 -23.54 -3.07
C LYS A 258 9.33 -23.23 -2.46
N SER A 259 10.11 -22.35 -3.08
CA SER A 259 11.44 -21.98 -2.60
C SER A 259 11.37 -21.25 -1.24
N GLU A 260 10.41 -20.35 -1.04
CA GLU A 260 10.19 -19.67 0.25
C GLU A 260 9.79 -20.65 1.37
N LYS A 261 8.94 -21.64 1.06
CA LYS A 261 8.56 -22.69 2.02
C LYS A 261 9.76 -23.56 2.41
N TYR A 262 10.61 -23.90 1.45
CA TYR A 262 11.85 -24.64 1.70
C TYR A 262 12.80 -23.85 2.60
N GLU A 263 13.04 -22.57 2.30
CA GLU A 263 13.90 -21.70 3.11
C GLU A 263 13.34 -21.48 4.53
N LYS A 264 12.02 -21.31 4.68
CA LYS A 264 11.38 -21.25 6.01
C LYS A 264 11.59 -22.55 6.80
N LYS A 265 11.45 -23.72 6.17
CA LYS A 265 11.74 -25.02 6.81
C LYS A 265 13.20 -25.14 7.24
N LYS A 266 14.14 -24.68 6.40
CA LYS A 266 15.59 -24.67 6.68
C LYS A 266 15.95 -23.72 7.82
N ARG A 267 15.35 -22.53 7.88
CA ARG A 267 15.52 -21.59 8.99
C ARG A 267 14.96 -22.15 10.30
N ASN A 268 13.76 -22.73 10.25
CA ASN A 268 13.15 -23.34 11.44
C ASN A 268 13.95 -24.54 11.97
N THR A 269 14.51 -25.38 11.08
CA THR A 269 15.41 -26.47 11.48
C THR A 269 16.74 -25.97 12.04
N LYS A 270 17.35 -24.91 11.45
CA LYS A 270 18.54 -24.26 12.01
C LYS A 270 18.27 -23.63 13.39
N SER A 271 17.16 -22.92 13.56
CA SER A 271 16.75 -22.34 14.85
C SER A 271 16.49 -23.41 15.90
N LYS A 272 15.79 -24.51 15.55
CA LYS A 272 15.61 -25.67 16.43
C LYS A 272 16.97 -26.26 16.85
N LYS A 273 17.87 -26.56 15.90
CA LYS A 273 19.23 -27.06 16.20
C LYS A 273 20.02 -26.13 17.12
N LYS A 274 19.89 -24.80 16.96
CA LYS A 274 20.59 -23.80 17.79
C LYS A 274 20.05 -23.77 19.22
N VAL A 275 18.73 -23.90 19.40
CA VAL A 275 18.07 -24.01 20.71
C VAL A 275 18.45 -25.33 21.39
N THR A 276 18.42 -26.46 20.68
CA THR A 276 18.83 -27.77 21.22
C THR A 276 20.28 -27.76 21.71
N LYS A 277 21.19 -27.17 20.94
CA LYS A 277 22.62 -27.06 21.30
C LYS A 277 22.82 -26.13 22.51
N ARG A 278 22.02 -25.07 22.64
CA ARG A 278 22.04 -24.17 23.81
C ARG A 278 21.53 -24.87 25.07
N ASN A 279 20.46 -25.65 24.97
CA ASN A 279 19.92 -26.42 26.09
C ASN A 279 20.89 -27.53 26.54
N GLN A 280 21.53 -28.24 25.61
CA GLN A 280 22.59 -29.21 25.95
C GLN A 280 23.75 -28.55 26.69
N ASN A 281 24.21 -27.38 26.25
CA ASN A 281 25.28 -26.65 26.95
C ASN A 281 24.87 -26.15 28.35
N ILE A 282 23.59 -25.87 28.58
CA ILE A 282 23.07 -25.50 29.92
C ILE A 282 23.11 -26.72 30.83
N ILE A 283 22.62 -27.87 30.35
CA ILE A 283 22.62 -29.13 31.11
C ILE A 283 24.04 -29.52 31.51
N ILE A 284 25.00 -29.48 30.56
CA ILE A 284 26.41 -29.80 30.82
C ILE A 284 26.99 -28.93 31.94
N LYS A 285 26.73 -27.62 31.91
CA LYS A 285 27.20 -26.67 32.94
C LYS A 285 26.56 -26.92 34.30
N GLU A 286 25.31 -27.39 34.34
CA GLU A 286 24.65 -27.76 35.60
C GLU A 286 25.20 -29.06 36.18
N THR A 287 25.50 -30.07 35.34
CA THR A 287 26.16 -31.30 35.79
C THR A 287 27.57 -31.04 36.31
N GLU A 288 28.38 -30.24 35.60
CA GLU A 288 29.74 -29.87 36.05
C GLU A 288 29.74 -29.10 37.38
N LYS A 289 28.75 -28.22 37.60
CA LYS A 289 28.56 -27.55 38.89
C LYS A 289 28.16 -28.51 40.00
N SER A 290 27.35 -29.51 39.69
CA SER A 290 26.89 -30.52 40.65
C SER A 290 28.02 -31.46 41.08
N GLU A 291 28.89 -31.86 40.14
CA GLU A 291 30.08 -32.68 40.39
C GLU A 291 31.13 -31.92 41.19
N ASN A 292 31.41 -30.66 40.83
CA ASN A 292 32.33 -29.83 41.61
C ASN A 292 31.86 -29.61 43.05
N LYS A 293 30.54 -29.47 43.27
CA LYS A 293 29.97 -29.43 44.62
C LYS A 293 30.19 -30.75 45.36
N ARG A 294 29.88 -31.90 44.73
CA ARG A 294 30.10 -33.24 45.33
C ARG A 294 31.56 -33.47 45.69
N ASN A 295 32.50 -33.11 44.81
CA ASN A 295 33.93 -33.28 45.05
C ASN A 295 34.43 -32.40 46.20
N LYS A 296 33.94 -31.15 46.31
CA LYS A 296 34.24 -30.28 47.47
C LYS A 296 33.68 -30.87 48.77
N THR A 297 32.46 -31.39 48.76
CA THR A 297 31.86 -32.02 49.95
C THR A 297 32.62 -33.28 50.36
N GLN A 298 33.03 -34.12 49.41
CA GLN A 298 33.85 -35.32 49.71
C GLN A 298 35.23 -34.95 50.25
N LYS A 299 35.85 -33.87 49.75
CA LYS A 299 37.15 -33.38 50.25
C LYS A 299 37.03 -32.88 51.70
N GLN A 300 35.98 -32.11 52.01
CA GLN A 300 35.70 -31.67 53.39
C GLN A 300 35.38 -32.84 54.34
N ILE A 301 34.71 -33.90 53.85
CA ILE A 301 34.46 -35.11 54.64
C ILE A 301 35.76 -35.87 54.92
N LYS A 302 36.69 -35.93 53.96
CA LYS A 302 38.02 -36.53 54.17
C LYS A 302 38.85 -35.74 55.19
N GLU A 303 38.93 -34.42 55.05
CA GLU A 303 39.64 -33.55 56.00
C GLU A 303 39.06 -33.67 57.42
N LYS A 304 37.73 -33.73 57.56
CA LYS A 304 37.08 -33.96 58.87
C LYS A 304 37.35 -35.36 59.47
N LYS A 305 37.60 -36.37 58.64
CA LYS A 305 37.98 -37.71 59.11
C LYS A 305 39.45 -37.77 59.55
N GLU A 306 40.35 -37.06 58.88
CA GLU A 306 41.77 -36.94 59.26
C GLU A 306 41.93 -36.21 60.60
N ILE A 307 41.20 -35.09 60.79
CA ILE A 307 41.21 -34.34 62.06
C ILE A 307 40.67 -35.19 63.23
N LYS A 308 39.68 -36.05 62.99
CA LYS A 308 39.14 -36.96 64.02
C LYS A 308 40.14 -38.04 64.46
N CYS A 309 40.97 -38.54 63.54
CA CYS A 309 42.02 -39.52 63.85
C CYS A 309 43.16 -38.92 64.69
N GLU A 310 43.46 -37.62 64.55
CA GLU A 310 44.49 -36.96 65.35
C GLU A 310 44.03 -36.66 66.79
N THR A 311 42.74 -36.40 67.00
CA THR A 311 42.18 -36.19 68.35
C THR A 311 42.00 -37.44 69.20
N GLN A 312 42.18 -38.65 68.65
CA GLN A 312 42.10 -39.92 69.42
C GLN A 312 43.48 -40.48 69.83
N LYS A 313 44.57 -39.71 69.60
CA LYS A 313 45.95 -40.06 70.00
C LYS A 313 46.53 -39.16 71.11
N LYS A 314 45.68 -38.43 71.84
CA LYS A 314 46.01 -37.72 73.08
C LYS A 314 45.10 -38.22 74.18
#